data_AF-A0AB38YXX7-F1
#
_entry.id   AF-A0AB38YXX7-F1
#
_cell.length_a   1.000
_cell.length_b   1.000
_cell.length_c   1.000
_cell.angle_alpha   90.00
_cell.angle_beta   90.00
_cell.angle_gamma   90.00
#
_symmetry.space_group_name_H-M   'P 1'
#
loop_
_entity.id
_entity.type
_entity.pdbx_description
1 polymer ?
#
loop_
_entity_poly.entity_id
_entity_poly.type
_entity_poly.pdbx_seq_one_letter_code
_entity_poly.pdbx_strand_id
1 'polypeptide(L)'
;MLVNKNFLYFLLIIPVILIVGNRGATLDTYNYYYVFKNIDNYDLTSYWGFYSESGFELGWGLYSKAISIVSNSSFVLFSIFSFLIFLVIYKISNIYKLNYLHVMCFYLASGFFMLQQFMQIRQAFSVPVALLASLLFLKDMRLKSFLLFLLAFLFHQTTLAFILVFFAYLFLDKKYPLGNSLKRFHILSFLFIIITFILSRVVFLPLAFSLFDRLVAYANDDQYSESVGFFGLANIKYYVEFIVILLLANNKLIKDKNFIYMFFLFVIGLSLRISFYDFEILSGRLSNVFLFVEIFILPYVFYHRLKPITFYLVIFFYFLIVGFTTWYFRAAPFLEQAYFIPLS
;
A
#
# COMPACT_ATOMS: atom_id res chain seq x y z
N MET A 1 15.59 28.33 14.89
CA MET A 1 15.33 27.23 13.93
C MET A 1 13.92 26.71 14.20
N LEU A 2 12.92 27.07 13.37
CA LEU A 2 11.54 26.59 13.56
C LEU A 2 11.47 25.13 13.07
N VAL A 3 11.39 24.18 14.00
CA VAL A 3 11.19 22.77 13.67
C VAL A 3 9.82 22.61 13.04
N ASN A 4 9.75 22.02 11.84
CA ASN A 4 8.49 21.71 11.18
C ASN A 4 7.64 20.79 12.08
N LYS A 5 6.41 21.17 12.41
CA LYS A 5 5.49 20.38 13.26
C LYS A 5 5.34 18.94 12.76
N ASN A 6 5.32 18.72 11.45
CA ASN A 6 5.26 17.37 10.87
C ASN A 6 6.51 16.54 11.19
N PHE A 7 7.69 17.16 11.34
CA PHE A 7 8.91 16.45 11.73
C PHE A 7 8.86 16.02 13.20
N LEU A 8 8.34 16.87 14.10
CA LEU A 8 8.10 16.47 15.49
C LEU A 8 7.12 15.29 15.58
N TYR A 9 6.06 15.32 14.78
CA TYR A 9 5.11 14.21 14.69
C TYR A 9 5.72 12.93 14.12
N PHE A 10 6.68 13.05 13.21
CA PHE A 10 7.45 11.90 12.73
C PHE A 10 8.26 11.27 13.86
N LEU A 11 8.85 12.05 14.77
CA LEU A 11 9.60 11.51 15.91
C LEU A 11 8.69 10.73 16.88
N LEU A 12 7.40 11.08 16.99
CA LEU A 12 6.45 10.34 17.83
C LEU A 12 6.18 8.91 17.33
N ILE A 13 6.56 8.58 16.08
CA ILE A 13 6.37 7.22 15.53
C ILE A 13 7.52 6.27 15.87
N ILE A 14 8.60 6.76 16.49
CA ILE A 14 9.77 5.93 16.84
C ILE A 14 9.38 4.69 17.67
N PRO A 15 8.56 4.78 18.73
CA PRO A 15 8.16 3.58 19.48
C PRO A 15 7.47 2.53 18.59
N VAL A 16 6.66 2.97 17.63
CA VAL A 16 5.97 2.08 16.69
C VAL A 16 6.95 1.38 15.75
N ILE A 17 7.99 2.08 15.28
CA ILE A 17 9.08 1.49 14.48
C ILE A 17 9.80 0.38 15.25
N LEU A 18 10.05 0.59 16.56
CA LEU A 18 10.72 -0.40 17.40
C LEU A 18 9.82 -1.63 17.65
N ILE A 19 8.50 -1.44 17.79
CA ILE A 19 7.54 -2.54 17.88
C ILE A 19 7.60 -3.41 16.61
N VAL A 20 7.65 -2.80 15.42
CA VAL A 20 7.80 -3.54 14.16
C VAL A 20 9.16 -4.23 14.04
N GLY A 21 10.20 -3.60 14.60
CA GLY A 21 11.52 -4.21 14.74
C GLY A 21 11.49 -5.51 15.52
N ASN A 22 10.78 -5.50 16.66
CA ASN A 22 10.66 -6.64 17.56
C ASN A 22 9.56 -7.63 17.18
N ARG A 23 9.20 -7.70 15.90
CA ARG A 23 8.22 -8.69 15.42
C ARG A 23 8.74 -10.12 15.57
N GLY A 24 7.83 -11.05 15.85
CA GLY A 24 8.12 -12.48 15.87
C GLY A 24 7.99 -13.17 14.51
N ALA A 25 7.97 -14.50 14.55
CA ALA A 25 7.99 -15.42 13.41
C ALA A 25 6.66 -15.50 12.65
N THR A 26 6.20 -14.39 12.09
CA THR A 26 5.10 -14.40 11.10
C THR A 26 5.55 -15.10 9.82
N LEU A 27 4.58 -15.59 9.02
CA LEU A 27 4.80 -16.42 7.81
C LEU A 27 5.94 -15.94 6.90
N ASP A 28 5.96 -14.65 6.57
CA ASP A 28 6.98 -14.06 5.68
C ASP A 28 8.25 -13.62 6.44
N THR A 29 8.13 -13.31 7.73
CA THR A 29 9.25 -12.76 8.52
C THR A 29 10.37 -13.76 8.69
N TYR A 30 10.04 -15.03 8.90
CA TYR A 30 11.04 -16.11 8.97
C TYR A 30 11.86 -16.16 7.67
N ASN A 31 11.19 -16.15 6.51
CA ASN A 31 11.87 -16.23 5.21
C ASN A 31 12.75 -15.00 4.95
N TYR A 32 12.29 -13.80 5.32
CA TYR A 32 13.10 -12.58 5.25
C TYR A 32 14.36 -12.66 6.09
N TYR A 33 14.24 -13.13 7.33
CA TYR A 33 15.38 -13.26 8.24
C TYR A 33 16.33 -14.37 7.82
N TYR A 34 15.82 -15.48 7.29
CA TYR A 34 16.62 -16.57 6.75
C TYR A 34 17.51 -16.09 5.61
N VAL A 35 16.97 -15.35 4.65
CA VAL A 35 17.76 -14.80 3.53
C VAL A 35 18.78 -13.77 4.02
N PHE A 36 18.42 -12.96 5.02
CA PHE A 36 19.36 -12.04 5.65
C PHE A 36 20.53 -12.77 6.33
N LYS A 37 20.28 -13.86 7.05
CA LYS A 37 21.32 -14.67 7.71
C LYS A 37 22.26 -15.37 6.74
N ASN A 38 21.74 -15.73 5.57
CA ASN A 38 22.48 -16.44 4.54
C ASN A 38 22.89 -15.50 3.39
N ILE A 39 22.90 -14.18 3.59
CA ILE A 39 23.03 -13.23 2.49
C ILE A 39 24.35 -13.37 1.72
N ASP A 40 25.40 -13.86 2.37
CA ASP A 40 26.71 -14.09 1.77
C ASP A 40 26.76 -15.30 0.83
N ASN A 41 25.74 -16.16 0.87
CA ASN A 41 25.63 -17.35 0.02
C ASN A 41 24.90 -17.08 -1.30
N TYR A 42 24.30 -15.90 -1.48
CA TYR A 42 23.50 -15.57 -2.67
C TYR A 42 24.27 -14.68 -3.65
N ASP A 43 24.01 -14.86 -4.95
CA ASP A 43 24.55 -13.98 -5.98
C ASP A 43 23.79 -12.64 -6.04
N LEU A 44 24.42 -11.56 -5.56
CA LEU A 44 23.87 -10.20 -5.59
C LEU A 44 24.19 -9.42 -6.88
N THR A 45 24.91 -10.02 -7.83
CA THR A 45 25.28 -9.38 -9.10
C THR A 45 24.23 -9.57 -10.20
N SER A 46 23.40 -10.62 -10.07
CA SER A 46 22.32 -10.95 -10.99
C SER A 46 20.94 -10.83 -10.34
N TYR A 47 20.04 -10.02 -10.92
CA TYR A 47 18.65 -9.95 -10.45
C TYR A 47 17.97 -11.33 -10.54
N TRP A 48 18.13 -12.00 -11.68
CA TRP A 48 17.50 -13.30 -11.93
C TRP A 48 18.13 -14.42 -11.11
N GLY A 49 19.46 -14.40 -10.94
CA GLY A 49 20.18 -15.33 -10.07
C GLY A 49 19.65 -15.26 -8.65
N PHE A 50 19.70 -14.07 -8.03
CA PHE A 50 19.18 -13.84 -6.69
C PHE A 50 17.71 -14.26 -6.53
N TYR A 51 16.85 -13.87 -7.48
CA TYR A 51 15.42 -14.19 -7.40
C TYR A 51 15.16 -15.69 -7.49
N SER A 52 15.90 -16.40 -8.35
CA SER A 52 15.74 -17.84 -8.53
C SER A 52 16.15 -18.64 -7.30
N GLU A 53 17.18 -18.18 -6.57
CA GLU A 53 17.70 -18.85 -5.38
C GLU A 53 16.93 -18.49 -4.10
N SER A 54 16.63 -17.20 -3.92
CA SER A 54 16.04 -16.69 -2.67
C SER A 54 14.51 -16.60 -2.70
N GLY A 55 13.91 -16.59 -3.90
CA GLY A 55 12.49 -16.29 -4.09
C GLY A 55 12.13 -14.81 -3.88
N PHE A 56 13.11 -13.92 -3.67
CA PHE A 56 12.92 -12.49 -3.39
C PHE A 56 13.59 -11.60 -4.43
N GLU A 57 13.06 -10.39 -4.61
CA GLU A 57 13.63 -9.37 -5.48
C GLU A 57 14.97 -8.81 -4.93
N LEU A 58 15.89 -8.50 -5.84
CA LEU A 58 17.29 -8.13 -5.55
C LEU A 58 17.45 -6.98 -4.54
N GLY A 59 16.52 -6.02 -4.51
CA GLY A 59 16.55 -4.92 -3.54
C GLY A 59 16.51 -5.40 -2.10
N TRP A 60 15.81 -6.50 -1.80
CA TRP A 60 15.86 -7.13 -0.48
C TRP A 60 17.24 -7.70 -0.17
N GLY A 61 17.90 -8.34 -1.14
CA GLY A 61 19.26 -8.86 -0.99
C GLY A 61 20.29 -7.75 -0.74
N LEU A 62 20.28 -6.70 -1.55
CA LEU A 62 21.17 -5.54 -1.38
C LEU A 62 20.95 -4.84 -0.04
N TYR A 63 19.69 -4.69 0.38
CA TYR A 63 19.36 -4.17 1.71
C TYR A 63 19.91 -5.07 2.83
N SER A 64 19.66 -6.37 2.73
CA SER A 64 20.10 -7.36 3.71
C SER A 64 21.63 -7.35 3.85
N LYS A 65 22.36 -7.26 2.74
CA LYS A 65 23.82 -7.16 2.70
C LYS A 65 24.32 -5.86 3.35
N ALA A 66 23.64 -4.74 3.11
CA ALA A 66 24.00 -3.48 3.74
C ALA A 66 23.83 -3.54 5.27
N ILE A 67 22.76 -4.17 5.76
CA ILE A 67 22.55 -4.35 7.20
C ILE A 67 23.51 -5.38 7.80
N SER A 68 23.84 -6.47 7.10
CA SER A 68 24.71 -7.53 7.63
C SER A 68 26.13 -7.04 7.92
N ILE A 69 26.58 -5.98 7.23
CA ILE A 69 27.86 -5.31 7.50
C ILE A 69 27.90 -4.71 8.93
N VAL A 70 26.75 -4.27 9.47
CA VAL A 70 26.69 -3.54 10.74
C VAL A 70 25.99 -4.29 11.86
N SER A 71 25.14 -5.27 11.55
CA SER A 71 24.39 -6.04 12.53
C SER A 71 23.90 -7.36 11.97
N ASN A 72 23.76 -8.36 12.83
CA ASN A 72 23.13 -9.65 12.53
C ASN A 72 21.75 -9.80 13.20
N SER A 73 21.19 -8.71 13.73
CA SER A 73 19.94 -8.69 14.50
C SER A 73 18.72 -8.48 13.61
N SER A 74 17.71 -9.34 13.76
CA SER A 74 16.38 -9.16 13.14
C SER A 74 15.74 -7.83 13.54
N PHE A 75 15.92 -7.42 14.80
CA PHE A 75 15.43 -6.14 15.29
C PHE A 75 15.98 -4.96 14.48
N VAL A 76 17.30 -4.90 14.29
CA VAL A 76 17.94 -3.83 13.51
C VAL A 76 17.47 -3.85 12.05
N LEU A 77 17.44 -5.04 11.43
CA LEU A 77 16.95 -5.25 10.08
C LEU A 77 15.54 -4.70 9.89
N PHE A 78 14.63 -5.00 10.82
CA PHE A 78 13.23 -4.66 10.66
C PHE A 78 12.88 -3.25 11.14
N SER A 79 13.58 -2.71 12.15
CA SER A 79 13.41 -1.31 12.59
C SER A 79 13.88 -0.33 11.52
N ILE A 80 15.04 -0.55 10.89
CA ILE A 80 15.52 0.35 9.83
C ILE A 80 14.56 0.32 8.64
N PHE A 81 14.08 -0.86 8.25
CA PHE A 81 13.15 -0.99 7.14
C PHE A 81 11.80 -0.31 7.43
N SER A 82 11.26 -0.49 8.65
CA SER A 82 10.04 0.20 9.10
C SER A 82 10.23 1.72 9.13
N PHE A 83 11.39 2.22 9.60
CA PHE A 83 11.73 3.63 9.55
C PHE A 83 11.69 4.19 8.12
N LEU A 84 12.24 3.47 7.14
CA LEU A 84 12.20 3.88 5.73
C LEU A 84 10.76 3.99 5.20
N ILE A 85 9.87 3.07 5.58
CA ILE A 85 8.44 3.13 5.21
C ILE A 85 7.80 4.39 5.76
N PHE A 86 7.94 4.63 7.08
CA PHE A 86 7.36 5.81 7.72
C PHE A 86 7.93 7.12 7.15
N LEU A 87 9.22 7.14 6.79
CA LEU A 87 9.87 8.29 6.15
C LEU A 87 9.28 8.58 4.76
N VAL A 88 8.99 7.55 3.97
CA VAL A 88 8.36 7.71 2.66
C VAL A 88 6.93 8.22 2.83
N ILE A 89 6.15 7.67 3.76
CA ILE A 89 4.80 8.16 4.07
C ILE A 89 4.85 9.64 4.50
N TYR A 90 5.81 10.01 5.35
CA TYR A 90 6.03 11.40 5.77
C TYR A 90 6.29 12.34 4.58
N LYS A 91 7.14 11.92 3.63
CA LYS A 91 7.41 12.69 2.40
C LYS A 91 6.15 12.88 1.55
N ILE A 92 5.32 11.84 1.42
CA ILE A 92 4.04 11.90 0.70
C ILE A 92 3.07 12.85 1.41
N SER A 93 2.94 12.75 2.74
CA SER A 93 2.10 13.66 3.53
C SER A 93 2.48 15.12 3.31
N ASN A 94 3.78 15.45 3.27
CA ASN A 94 4.25 16.80 2.98
C ASN A 94 3.91 17.26 1.55
N ILE A 95 3.99 16.36 0.56
CA ILE A 95 3.59 16.68 -0.82
C ILE A 95 2.11 17.04 -0.90
N TYR A 96 1.25 16.29 -0.20
CA TYR A 96 -0.18 16.55 -0.11
C TYR A 96 -0.56 17.63 0.91
N LYS A 97 0.41 18.20 1.64
CA LYS A 97 0.21 19.19 2.71
C LYS A 97 -0.72 18.69 3.82
N LEU A 98 -0.66 17.41 4.13
CA LEU A 98 -1.40 16.78 5.21
C LEU A 98 -0.59 16.81 6.51
N ASN A 99 -1.29 16.92 7.64
CA ASN A 99 -0.70 16.67 8.94
C ASN A 99 -0.34 15.18 9.03
N TYR A 100 0.92 14.89 9.38
CA TYR A 100 1.41 13.53 9.46
C TYR A 100 0.64 12.66 10.47
N LEU A 101 0.25 13.20 11.62
CA LEU A 101 -0.53 12.45 12.62
C LEU A 101 -1.89 12.02 12.09
N HIS A 102 -2.55 12.89 11.31
CA HIS A 102 -3.84 12.51 10.71
C HIS A 102 -3.65 11.30 9.80
N VAL A 103 -2.61 11.30 8.95
CA VAL A 103 -2.26 10.15 8.10
C VAL A 103 -1.94 8.91 8.94
N MET A 104 -1.20 9.06 10.04
CA MET A 104 -0.89 7.94 10.95
C MET A 104 -2.12 7.34 11.62
N CYS A 105 -3.13 8.13 11.97
CA CYS A 105 -4.39 7.59 12.50
C CYS A 105 -5.08 6.67 11.48
N PHE A 106 -5.07 7.01 10.18
CA PHE A 106 -5.61 6.10 9.17
C PHE A 106 -4.71 4.90 8.94
N TYR A 107 -3.39 5.11 8.89
CA TYR A 107 -2.43 4.07 8.58
C TYR A 107 -2.34 2.99 9.68
N LEU A 108 -2.16 3.38 10.94
CA LEU A 108 -1.96 2.45 12.06
C LEU A 108 -3.20 1.60 12.34
N ALA A 109 -4.39 2.11 12.09
CA ALA A 109 -5.64 1.37 12.24
C ALA A 109 -5.88 0.37 11.08
N SER A 110 -5.18 0.54 9.95
CA SER A 110 -5.44 -0.22 8.73
C SER A 110 -4.65 -1.53 8.65
N GLY A 111 -5.09 -2.42 7.77
CA GLY A 111 -4.33 -3.62 7.38
C GLY A 111 -2.98 -3.30 6.72
N PHE A 112 -2.76 -2.08 6.22
CA PHE A 112 -1.46 -1.68 5.67
C PHE A 112 -0.37 -1.60 6.75
N PHE A 113 -0.73 -1.20 7.97
CA PHE A 113 0.21 -1.29 9.08
C PHE A 113 0.22 -2.70 9.65
N MET A 114 -0.93 -3.18 10.13
CA MET A 114 -1.01 -4.42 10.91
C MET A 114 -0.58 -5.65 10.11
N LEU A 115 -1.00 -5.78 8.85
CA LEU A 115 -0.63 -6.95 8.04
C LEU A 115 0.62 -6.69 7.21
N GLN A 116 0.68 -5.57 6.48
CA GLN A 116 1.80 -5.39 5.55
C GLN A 116 3.11 -5.05 6.25
N GLN A 117 3.15 -4.25 7.33
CA GLN A 117 4.44 -4.05 8.00
C GLN A 117 4.95 -5.30 8.72
N PHE A 118 4.05 -6.08 9.33
CA PHE A 118 4.45 -7.25 10.12
C PHE A 118 4.63 -8.53 9.30
N MET A 119 3.97 -8.66 8.15
CA MET A 119 4.10 -9.83 7.28
C MET A 119 4.66 -9.44 5.91
N GLN A 120 4.06 -8.51 5.18
CA GLN A 120 4.42 -8.24 3.77
C GLN A 120 5.30 -7.00 3.61
N ILE A 121 6.36 -6.87 4.42
CA ILE A 121 7.01 -5.55 4.60
C ILE A 121 7.65 -5.00 3.33
N ARG A 122 8.11 -5.87 2.43
CA ARG A 122 8.68 -5.47 1.14
C ARG A 122 7.64 -4.78 0.25
N GLN A 123 6.41 -5.30 0.23
CA GLN A 123 5.27 -4.62 -0.41
C GLN A 123 4.90 -3.34 0.33
N ALA A 124 4.91 -3.37 1.67
CA ALA A 124 4.63 -2.19 2.51
C ALA A 124 5.61 -1.04 2.26
N PHE A 125 6.82 -1.32 1.78
CA PHE A 125 7.81 -0.32 1.36
C PHE A 125 7.65 0.09 -0.11
N SER A 126 7.55 -0.87 -1.01
CA SER A 126 7.56 -0.62 -2.45
C SER A 126 6.36 0.20 -2.92
N VAL A 127 5.17 -0.03 -2.34
CA VAL A 127 3.94 0.68 -2.71
C VAL A 127 4.00 2.19 -2.38
N PRO A 128 4.31 2.62 -1.14
CA PRO A 128 4.54 4.03 -0.85
C PRO A 128 5.65 4.64 -1.70
N VAL A 129 6.74 3.92 -1.98
CA VAL A 129 7.83 4.44 -2.83
C VAL A 129 7.33 4.69 -4.25
N ALA A 130 6.54 3.79 -4.83
CA ALA A 130 5.93 3.97 -6.14
C ALA A 130 4.95 5.17 -6.17
N LEU A 131 4.16 5.36 -5.10
CA LEU A 131 3.29 6.53 -4.94
C LEU A 131 4.10 7.83 -4.80
N LEU A 132 5.20 7.82 -4.05
CA LEU A 132 6.09 8.98 -3.98
C LEU A 132 6.71 9.28 -5.35
N ALA A 133 7.14 8.24 -6.08
CA ALA A 133 7.71 8.36 -7.41
C ALA A 133 6.72 9.01 -8.40
N SER A 134 5.47 8.58 -8.41
CA SER A 134 4.44 9.17 -9.28
C SER A 134 4.15 10.63 -8.93
N LEU A 135 4.11 10.98 -7.65
CA LEU A 135 3.93 12.37 -7.22
C LEU A 135 5.10 13.27 -7.59
N LEU A 136 6.33 12.77 -7.49
CA LEU A 136 7.51 13.51 -7.98
C LEU A 136 7.46 13.68 -9.50
N PHE A 137 6.95 12.69 -10.25
CA PHE A 137 6.75 12.82 -11.69
C PHE A 137 5.77 13.96 -12.01
N LEU A 138 4.63 14.00 -11.32
CA LEU A 138 3.59 15.02 -11.49
C LEU A 138 4.07 16.44 -11.09
N LYS A 139 5.18 16.54 -10.36
CA LYS A 139 5.89 17.79 -10.02
C LYS A 139 7.10 18.07 -10.93
N ASP A 140 7.18 17.41 -12.07
CA ASP A 140 8.26 17.52 -13.06
C ASP A 140 9.66 17.09 -12.55
N MET A 141 9.75 16.38 -11.41
CA MET A 141 11.00 15.84 -10.88
C MET A 141 11.30 14.45 -11.47
N ARG A 142 11.39 14.37 -12.80
CA ARG A 142 11.36 13.11 -13.58
C ARG A 142 12.50 12.14 -13.24
N LEU A 143 13.74 12.62 -13.10
CA LEU A 143 14.88 11.75 -12.76
C LEU A 143 14.70 11.09 -11.39
N LYS A 144 14.31 11.87 -10.37
CA LYS A 144 14.06 11.35 -9.02
C LYS A 144 12.89 10.37 -9.02
N SER A 145 11.84 10.67 -9.77
CA SER A 145 10.72 9.75 -9.97
C SER A 145 11.17 8.41 -10.59
N PHE A 146 11.93 8.45 -11.68
CA PHE A 146 12.45 7.25 -12.34
C PHE A 146 13.30 6.39 -11.39
N LEU A 147 14.22 7.01 -10.65
CA LEU A 147 15.06 6.31 -9.67
C LEU A 147 14.23 5.67 -8.55
N LEU A 148 13.16 6.33 -8.09
CA LEU A 148 12.27 5.76 -7.07
C LEU A 148 11.38 4.65 -7.64
N PHE A 149 10.94 4.72 -8.89
CA PHE A 149 10.23 3.60 -9.51
C PHE A 149 11.13 2.37 -9.65
N LEU A 150 12.39 2.56 -10.06
CA LEU A 150 13.38 1.48 -10.10
C LEU A 150 13.60 0.91 -8.70
N LEU A 151 13.77 1.76 -7.68
CA LEU A 151 13.90 1.33 -6.30
C LEU A 151 12.68 0.51 -5.83
N ALA A 152 11.46 0.99 -6.12
CA ALA A 152 10.23 0.30 -5.75
C ALA A 152 10.16 -1.11 -6.39
N PHE A 153 10.51 -1.20 -7.68
CA PHE A 153 10.56 -2.47 -8.42
C PHE A 153 11.59 -3.45 -7.84
N LEU A 154 12.78 -2.96 -7.48
CA LEU A 154 13.82 -3.79 -6.88
C LEU A 154 13.38 -4.43 -5.56
N PHE A 155 12.43 -3.85 -4.82
CA PHE A 155 11.91 -4.44 -3.58
C PHE A 155 10.67 -5.30 -3.77
N HIS A 156 9.84 -5.00 -4.78
CA HIS A 156 8.64 -5.79 -5.04
C HIS A 156 8.12 -5.59 -6.46
N GLN A 157 7.91 -6.71 -7.18
CA GLN A 157 7.46 -6.70 -8.57
C GLN A 157 6.03 -6.19 -8.78
N THR A 158 5.18 -6.21 -7.74
CA THR A 158 3.79 -5.68 -7.85
C THR A 158 3.73 -4.19 -8.17
N THR A 159 4.83 -3.46 -7.98
CA THR A 159 4.97 -2.06 -8.39
C THR A 159 4.89 -1.88 -9.91
N LEU A 160 5.15 -2.93 -10.71
CA LEU A 160 4.95 -2.87 -12.15
C LEU A 160 3.49 -2.58 -12.50
N ALA A 161 2.54 -3.23 -11.81
CA ALA A 161 1.11 -2.94 -11.97
C ALA A 161 0.80 -1.48 -11.60
N PHE A 162 1.44 -0.97 -10.53
CA PHE A 162 1.30 0.44 -10.14
C PHE A 162 1.80 1.39 -11.24
N ILE A 163 2.98 1.13 -11.80
CA ILE A 163 3.60 1.93 -12.87
C ILE A 163 2.71 1.96 -14.12
N LEU A 164 2.18 0.81 -14.53
CA LEU A 164 1.28 0.71 -15.68
C LEU A 164 -0.01 1.53 -15.47
N VAL A 165 -0.63 1.43 -14.29
CA VAL A 165 -1.81 2.24 -13.95
C VAL A 165 -1.46 3.72 -13.85
N PHE A 166 -0.27 4.08 -13.40
CA PHE A 166 0.18 5.47 -13.39
C PHE A 166 0.34 6.02 -14.82
N PHE A 167 0.92 5.27 -15.75
CA PHE A 167 0.96 5.68 -17.16
C PHE A 167 -0.44 5.77 -17.78
N ALA A 168 -1.32 4.83 -17.45
CA ALA A 168 -2.72 4.88 -17.86
C ALA A 168 -3.40 6.17 -17.34
N TYR A 169 -3.15 6.54 -16.07
CA TYR A 169 -3.61 7.81 -15.50
C TYR A 169 -3.12 9.01 -16.31
N LEU A 170 -1.81 9.10 -16.62
CA LEU A 170 -1.25 10.22 -17.38
C LEU A 170 -1.91 10.36 -18.77
N PHE A 171 -2.14 9.23 -19.44
CA PHE A 171 -2.82 9.20 -20.74
C PHE A 171 -4.28 9.64 -20.62
N LEU A 172 -5.00 9.08 -19.65
CA LEU A 172 -6.42 9.35 -19.42
C LEU A 172 -6.67 10.76 -18.94
N ASP A 173 -5.85 11.31 -18.04
CA ASP A 173 -5.99 12.68 -17.54
C ASP A 173 -5.76 13.71 -18.66
N LYS A 174 -4.81 13.44 -19.56
CA LYS A 174 -4.58 14.30 -20.74
C LYS A 174 -5.76 14.31 -21.70
N LYS A 175 -6.37 13.15 -21.96
CA LYS A 175 -7.41 12.98 -23.00
C LYS A 175 -8.83 13.18 -22.45
N TYR A 176 -9.06 12.76 -21.21
CA TYR A 176 -10.34 12.75 -20.52
C TYR A 176 -10.23 13.16 -19.04
N PRO A 177 -9.83 14.41 -18.74
CA PRO A 177 -9.58 14.87 -17.37
C PRO A 177 -10.82 14.70 -16.48
N LEU A 178 -10.66 13.94 -15.39
CA LEU A 178 -11.75 13.68 -14.43
C LEU A 178 -12.25 14.98 -13.76
N GLY A 179 -11.33 15.92 -13.51
CA GLY A 179 -11.57 17.15 -12.75
C GLY A 179 -12.39 18.24 -13.45
N ASN A 180 -12.83 18.05 -14.70
CA ASN A 180 -13.49 19.11 -15.46
C ASN A 180 -14.85 19.55 -14.89
N SER A 181 -15.65 18.61 -14.39
CA SER A 181 -16.95 18.92 -13.76
C SER A 181 -17.36 17.84 -12.79
N LEU A 182 -18.16 18.20 -11.77
CA LEU A 182 -18.59 17.24 -10.76
C LEU A 182 -19.43 16.10 -11.37
N LYS A 183 -20.31 16.41 -12.32
CA LYS A 183 -21.09 15.41 -13.05
C LYS A 183 -20.17 14.43 -13.80
N ARG A 184 -19.15 14.95 -14.50
CA ARG A 184 -18.18 14.13 -15.21
C ARG A 184 -17.37 13.25 -14.26
N PHE A 185 -16.91 13.80 -13.14
CA PHE A 185 -16.20 13.07 -12.10
C PHE A 185 -17.00 11.85 -11.64
N HIS A 186 -18.27 12.04 -11.26
CA HIS A 186 -19.13 10.93 -10.83
C HIS A 186 -19.32 9.89 -11.94
N ILE A 187 -19.69 10.31 -13.15
CA ILE A 187 -19.94 9.38 -14.27
C ILE A 187 -18.70 8.56 -14.61
N LEU A 188 -17.54 9.21 -14.75
CA LEU A 188 -16.28 8.52 -15.06
C LEU A 188 -15.84 7.59 -13.92
N SER A 189 -16.13 7.91 -12.66
CA SER A 189 -15.84 7.03 -11.52
C SER A 189 -16.55 5.68 -11.66
N PHE A 190 -17.86 5.70 -11.92
CA PHE A 190 -18.63 4.48 -12.12
C PHE A 190 -18.24 3.74 -13.42
N LEU A 191 -17.99 4.47 -14.50
CA LEU A 191 -17.51 3.87 -15.75
C LEU A 191 -16.17 3.16 -15.57
N PHE A 192 -15.23 3.74 -14.83
CA PHE A 192 -13.95 3.08 -14.55
C PHE A 192 -14.12 1.81 -13.72
N ILE A 193 -15.05 1.78 -12.76
CA ILE A 193 -15.35 0.56 -12.02
C ILE A 193 -15.87 -0.53 -12.97
N ILE A 194 -16.84 -0.21 -13.84
CA ILE A 194 -17.45 -1.17 -14.77
C ILE A 194 -16.42 -1.68 -15.79
N ILE A 195 -15.67 -0.77 -16.42
CA ILE A 195 -14.68 -1.13 -17.45
C ILE A 195 -13.57 -1.99 -16.84
N THR A 196 -13.04 -1.57 -15.68
CA THR A 196 -11.97 -2.32 -15.00
C THR A 196 -12.48 -3.68 -14.52
N PHE A 197 -13.74 -3.78 -14.10
CA PHE A 197 -14.37 -5.06 -13.78
C PHE A 197 -14.40 -6.01 -14.97
N ILE A 198 -14.91 -5.55 -16.11
CA ILE A 198 -14.98 -6.35 -17.33
C ILE A 198 -13.58 -6.77 -17.78
N LEU A 199 -12.62 -5.83 -17.85
CA LEU A 199 -11.24 -6.13 -18.24
C LEU A 199 -10.59 -7.13 -17.29
N SER A 200 -10.82 -7.00 -15.99
CA SER A 200 -10.23 -7.90 -14.99
C SER A 200 -10.78 -9.32 -15.12
N ARG A 201 -12.09 -9.49 -15.32
CA ARG A 201 -12.72 -10.82 -15.46
C ARG A 201 -12.42 -11.47 -16.81
N VAL A 202 -12.47 -10.70 -17.89
CA VAL A 202 -12.44 -11.24 -19.26
C VAL A 202 -11.00 -11.36 -19.79
N VAL A 203 -10.11 -10.45 -19.39
CA VAL A 203 -8.75 -10.37 -19.95
C VAL A 203 -7.71 -10.74 -18.90
N PHE A 204 -7.68 -10.04 -17.76
CA PHE A 204 -6.57 -10.19 -16.82
C PHE A 204 -6.61 -11.50 -16.04
N LEU A 205 -7.78 -11.98 -15.62
CA LEU A 205 -7.87 -13.23 -14.88
C LEU A 205 -7.39 -14.42 -15.73
N PRO A 206 -7.90 -14.64 -16.97
CA PRO A 206 -7.41 -15.74 -17.81
C PRO A 206 -5.93 -15.61 -18.15
N LEU A 207 -5.46 -14.40 -18.45
CA LEU A 207 -4.04 -14.15 -18.75
C LEU A 207 -3.14 -14.41 -17.53
N ALA A 208 -3.61 -14.07 -16.33
CA ALA A 208 -2.84 -14.33 -15.11
C ALA A 208 -2.70 -15.83 -14.84
N PHE A 209 -3.76 -16.61 -15.04
CA PHE A 209 -3.72 -18.06 -14.92
C PHE A 209 -2.83 -18.73 -15.96
N SER A 210 -2.71 -18.17 -17.17
CA SER A 210 -1.85 -18.75 -18.21
C SER A 210 -0.38 -18.37 -18.10
N LEU A 211 -0.04 -17.27 -17.42
CA LEU A 211 1.33 -16.77 -17.31
C LEU A 211 2.01 -17.06 -15.96
N PHE A 212 1.24 -17.37 -14.90
CA PHE A 212 1.79 -17.46 -13.54
C PHE A 212 1.42 -18.78 -12.84
N ASP A 213 2.33 -19.75 -12.89
CA ASP A 213 2.17 -21.05 -12.23
C ASP A 213 1.93 -20.93 -10.72
N ARG A 214 2.57 -19.96 -10.06
CA ARG A 214 2.33 -19.68 -8.63
C ARG A 214 0.88 -19.30 -8.35
N LEU A 215 0.22 -18.61 -9.29
CA LEU A 215 -1.16 -18.20 -9.12
C LEU A 215 -2.11 -19.39 -9.26
N VAL A 216 -1.79 -20.32 -10.17
CA VAL A 216 -2.48 -21.62 -10.28
C VAL A 216 -2.30 -22.43 -8.99
N ALA A 217 -1.08 -22.51 -8.46
CA ALA A 217 -0.79 -23.20 -7.21
C ALA A 217 -1.61 -22.62 -6.05
N TYR A 218 -1.69 -21.29 -5.93
CA TYR A 218 -2.51 -20.65 -4.92
C TYR A 218 -4.01 -20.87 -5.08
N ALA A 219 -4.50 -20.98 -6.33
CA ALA A 219 -5.91 -21.27 -6.58
C ALA A 219 -6.31 -22.70 -6.20
N ASN A 220 -5.35 -23.62 -6.20
CA ASN A 220 -5.56 -25.01 -5.82
C ASN A 220 -5.24 -25.29 -4.35
N ASP A 221 -4.84 -24.28 -3.57
CA ASP A 221 -4.53 -24.39 -2.14
C ASP A 221 -5.73 -23.89 -1.32
N ASP A 222 -6.32 -24.77 -0.51
CA ASP A 222 -7.49 -24.47 0.33
C ASP A 222 -7.24 -23.32 1.32
N GLN A 223 -5.98 -23.06 1.69
CA GLN A 223 -5.62 -21.95 2.57
C GLN A 223 -5.67 -20.57 1.87
N TYR A 224 -5.59 -20.55 0.54
CA TYR A 224 -5.48 -19.33 -0.27
C TYR A 224 -6.62 -19.15 -1.29
N SER A 225 -7.44 -20.18 -1.48
CA SER A 225 -8.61 -20.20 -2.35
C SER A 225 -9.88 -19.65 -1.67
N GLU A 226 -9.79 -19.22 -0.39
CA GLU A 226 -10.93 -18.65 0.31
C GLU A 226 -11.50 -17.44 -0.44
N SER A 227 -12.83 -17.43 -0.61
CA SER A 227 -13.51 -16.32 -1.24
C SER A 227 -13.68 -15.18 -0.23
N VAL A 228 -13.20 -13.98 -0.56
CA VAL A 228 -13.44 -12.77 0.26
C VAL A 228 -14.93 -12.41 0.30
N GLY A 229 -15.66 -12.78 -0.76
CA GLY A 229 -17.09 -12.54 -0.92
C GLY A 229 -17.39 -11.08 -1.27
N PHE A 230 -18.41 -10.85 -2.08
CA PHE A 230 -18.76 -9.49 -2.54
C PHE A 230 -19.09 -8.54 -1.38
N PHE A 231 -19.68 -9.08 -0.31
CA PHE A 231 -20.10 -8.36 0.90
C PHE A 231 -19.23 -8.67 2.12
N GLY A 232 -18.01 -9.16 1.94
CA GLY A 232 -17.06 -9.28 3.05
C GLY A 232 -16.81 -7.92 3.71
N LEU A 233 -16.60 -7.89 5.03
CA LEU A 233 -16.46 -6.64 5.82
C LEU A 233 -15.44 -5.66 5.22
N ALA A 234 -14.33 -6.19 4.72
CA ALA A 234 -13.30 -5.39 4.09
C ALA A 234 -13.74 -4.75 2.77
N ASN A 235 -14.59 -5.42 1.99
CA ASN A 235 -15.14 -4.86 0.76
C ASN A 235 -16.19 -3.79 1.09
N ILE A 236 -17.06 -4.06 2.06
CA ILE A 236 -18.03 -3.09 2.59
C ILE A 236 -17.33 -1.80 3.03
N LYS A 237 -16.21 -1.90 3.77
CA LYS A 237 -15.41 -0.73 4.16
C LYS A 237 -15.07 0.16 2.95
N TYR A 238 -14.49 -0.42 1.90
CA TYR A 238 -14.09 0.36 0.72
C TYR A 238 -15.30 0.89 -0.08
N TYR A 239 -16.45 0.20 -0.07
CA TYR A 239 -17.69 0.72 -0.65
C TYR A 239 -18.19 1.96 0.08
N VAL A 240 -18.19 1.91 1.41
CA VAL A 240 -18.60 3.04 2.26
C VAL A 240 -17.64 4.22 2.03
N GLU A 241 -16.34 3.99 2.03
CA GLU A 241 -15.34 5.03 1.76
C GLU A 241 -15.52 5.66 0.38
N PHE A 242 -15.74 4.84 -0.65
CA PHE A 242 -16.02 5.33 -2.01
C PHE A 242 -17.22 6.28 -2.03
N ILE A 243 -18.34 5.84 -1.45
CA ILE A 243 -19.57 6.63 -1.36
C ILE A 243 -19.33 7.92 -0.59
N VAL A 244 -18.65 7.84 0.56
CA VAL A 244 -18.32 9.01 1.39
C VAL A 244 -17.44 10.01 0.62
N ILE A 245 -16.43 9.55 -0.09
CA ILE A 245 -15.56 10.42 -0.90
C ILE A 245 -16.38 11.08 -2.02
N LEU A 246 -17.25 10.35 -2.72
CA LEU A 246 -18.13 10.91 -3.75
C LEU A 246 -19.07 11.99 -3.18
N LEU A 247 -19.74 11.70 -2.06
CA LEU A 247 -20.67 12.63 -1.41
C LEU A 247 -19.99 13.91 -0.93
N LEU A 248 -18.74 13.81 -0.47
CA LEU A 248 -17.98 14.95 0.02
C LEU A 248 -17.21 15.70 -1.09
N ALA A 249 -17.05 15.10 -2.27
CA ALA A 249 -16.41 15.73 -3.42
C ALA A 249 -17.19 16.97 -3.87
N ASN A 250 -16.46 18.03 -4.24
CA ASN A 250 -17.04 19.27 -4.73
C ASN A 250 -16.17 19.88 -5.83
N ASN A 251 -16.65 20.97 -6.45
CA ASN A 251 -15.94 21.66 -7.53
C ASN A 251 -14.54 22.17 -7.14
N LYS A 252 -14.26 22.37 -5.85
CA LYS A 252 -12.93 22.79 -5.37
C LYS A 252 -11.97 21.59 -5.32
N LEU A 253 -12.43 20.47 -4.76
CA LEU A 253 -11.63 19.25 -4.63
C LEU A 253 -11.29 18.66 -6.00
N ILE A 254 -12.27 18.54 -6.90
CA ILE A 254 -12.04 17.94 -8.23
C ILE A 254 -11.06 18.75 -9.10
N LYS A 255 -10.81 20.02 -8.75
CA LYS A 255 -9.80 20.85 -9.41
C LYS A 255 -8.39 20.63 -8.86
N ASP A 256 -8.24 20.02 -7.69
CA ASP A 256 -6.92 19.63 -7.17
C ASP A 256 -6.47 18.33 -7.85
N LYS A 257 -5.38 18.43 -8.62
CA LYS A 257 -4.78 17.29 -9.32
C LYS A 257 -4.36 16.16 -8.38
N ASN A 258 -3.90 16.49 -7.17
CA ASN A 258 -3.54 15.48 -6.16
C ASN A 258 -4.77 14.69 -5.73
N PHE A 259 -5.90 15.38 -5.48
CA PHE A 259 -7.15 14.71 -5.15
C PHE A 259 -7.61 13.81 -6.28
N ILE A 260 -7.60 14.29 -7.52
CA ILE A 260 -8.00 13.51 -8.69
C ILE A 260 -7.12 12.27 -8.87
N TYR A 261 -5.80 12.42 -8.73
CA TYR A 261 -4.88 11.29 -8.84
C TYR A 261 -5.09 10.27 -7.72
N MET A 262 -5.21 10.72 -6.47
CA MET A 262 -5.50 9.84 -5.34
C MET A 262 -6.81 9.10 -5.54
N PHE A 263 -7.85 9.80 -5.98
CA PHE A 263 -9.15 9.23 -6.21
C PHE A 263 -9.15 8.23 -7.37
N PHE A 264 -8.42 8.51 -8.44
CA PHE A 264 -8.23 7.57 -9.55
C PHE A 264 -7.61 6.26 -9.07
N LEU A 265 -6.52 6.32 -8.29
CA LEU A 265 -5.91 5.12 -7.69
C LEU A 265 -6.91 4.37 -6.79
N PHE A 266 -7.67 5.10 -5.97
CA PHE A 266 -8.68 4.51 -5.10
C PHE A 266 -9.75 3.75 -5.91
N VAL A 267 -10.25 4.33 -7.00
CA VAL A 267 -11.25 3.70 -7.88
C VAL A 267 -10.70 2.45 -8.57
N ILE A 268 -9.47 2.49 -9.08
CA ILE A 268 -8.83 1.32 -9.69
C ILE A 268 -8.66 0.21 -8.64
N GLY A 269 -8.16 0.55 -7.46
CA GLY A 269 -8.02 -0.40 -6.36
C GLY A 269 -9.35 -1.03 -5.95
N LEU A 270 -10.39 -0.22 -5.76
CA LEU A 270 -11.72 -0.70 -5.45
C LEU A 270 -12.26 -1.63 -6.54
N SER A 271 -12.11 -1.25 -7.80
CA SER A 271 -12.59 -2.07 -8.91
C SER A 271 -11.87 -3.41 -8.97
N LEU A 272 -10.55 -3.45 -8.84
CA LEU A 272 -9.78 -4.71 -8.81
C LEU A 272 -10.23 -5.60 -7.64
N ARG A 273 -10.48 -5.00 -6.47
CA ARG A 273 -10.98 -5.72 -5.30
C ARG A 273 -12.32 -6.41 -5.56
N ILE A 274 -13.26 -5.68 -6.18
CA ILE A 274 -14.57 -6.20 -6.58
C ILE A 274 -14.44 -7.26 -7.67
N SER A 275 -13.53 -7.05 -8.64
CA SER A 275 -13.36 -7.92 -9.80
C SER A 275 -12.86 -9.31 -9.43
N PHE A 276 -12.02 -9.38 -8.40
CA PHE A 276 -11.44 -10.64 -7.92
C PHE A 276 -12.11 -11.10 -6.62
N TYR A 277 -13.39 -10.79 -6.38
CA TYR A 277 -14.08 -11.10 -5.12
C TYR A 277 -14.03 -12.59 -4.72
N ASP A 278 -13.83 -13.48 -5.68
CA ASP A 278 -13.70 -14.93 -5.60
C ASP A 278 -12.25 -15.43 -5.51
N PHE A 279 -11.26 -14.53 -5.46
CA PHE A 279 -9.85 -14.88 -5.40
C PHE A 279 -9.09 -13.94 -4.46
N GLU A 280 -8.93 -14.36 -3.19
CA GLU A 280 -8.41 -13.50 -2.11
C GLU A 280 -7.05 -12.89 -2.41
N ILE A 281 -6.14 -13.63 -3.03
CA ILE A 281 -4.79 -13.12 -3.30
C ILE A 281 -4.81 -11.93 -4.26
N LEU A 282 -5.55 -12.01 -5.37
CA LEU A 282 -5.67 -10.86 -6.29
C LEU A 282 -6.57 -9.78 -5.69
N SER A 283 -7.68 -10.16 -5.06
CA SER A 283 -8.58 -9.19 -4.40
C SER A 283 -7.88 -8.41 -3.31
N GLY A 284 -7.01 -9.05 -2.54
CA GLY A 284 -6.28 -8.47 -1.42
C GLY A 284 -4.98 -7.83 -1.87
N ARG A 285 -4.00 -8.63 -2.29
CA ARG A 285 -2.62 -8.16 -2.49
C ARG A 285 -2.49 -7.16 -3.64
N LEU A 286 -3.19 -7.39 -4.76
CA LEU A 286 -3.13 -6.49 -5.91
C LEU A 286 -3.96 -5.22 -5.70
N SER A 287 -5.18 -5.31 -5.19
CA SER A 287 -5.99 -4.09 -4.95
C SER A 287 -5.36 -3.17 -3.91
N ASN A 288 -4.75 -3.73 -2.88
CA ASN A 288 -4.09 -2.99 -1.80
C ASN A 288 -2.92 -2.13 -2.30
N VAL A 289 -2.28 -2.49 -3.41
CA VAL A 289 -1.26 -1.64 -4.06
C VAL A 289 -1.83 -0.26 -4.40
N PHE A 290 -3.09 -0.18 -4.79
CA PHE A 290 -3.76 1.06 -5.17
C PHE A 290 -4.56 1.67 -4.03
N LEU A 291 -5.23 0.83 -3.22
CA LEU A 291 -6.02 1.27 -2.07
C LEU A 291 -5.16 1.83 -0.94
N PHE A 292 -3.83 1.64 -0.95
CA PHE A 292 -2.91 2.30 -0.02
C PHE A 292 -3.14 3.82 0.04
N VAL A 293 -3.64 4.43 -1.03
CA VAL A 293 -3.96 5.85 -1.08
C VAL A 293 -5.07 6.27 -0.09
N GLU A 294 -5.84 5.32 0.47
CA GLU A 294 -6.89 5.58 1.47
C GLU A 294 -6.36 6.46 2.63
N ILE A 295 -5.12 6.19 3.08
CA ILE A 295 -4.52 6.84 4.25
C ILE A 295 -4.23 8.32 4.00
N PHE A 296 -4.26 8.75 2.74
CA PHE A 296 -4.07 10.14 2.34
C PHE A 296 -5.40 10.77 1.90
N ILE A 297 -6.19 10.09 1.06
CA ILE A 297 -7.41 10.68 0.48
C ILE A 297 -8.48 10.92 1.54
N LEU A 298 -8.67 10.02 2.51
CA LEU A 298 -9.66 10.18 3.56
C LEU A 298 -9.35 11.40 4.46
N PRO A 299 -8.17 11.51 5.09
CA PRO A 299 -7.86 12.70 5.88
C PRO A 299 -7.85 13.97 5.02
N TYR A 300 -7.47 13.90 3.73
CA TYR A 300 -7.52 15.03 2.82
C TYR A 300 -8.96 15.53 2.58
N VAL A 301 -9.88 14.62 2.25
CA VAL A 301 -11.30 14.96 2.02
C VAL A 301 -11.92 15.49 3.31
N PHE A 302 -11.74 14.79 4.43
CA PHE A 302 -12.35 15.18 5.69
C PHE A 302 -11.84 16.54 6.18
N TYR A 303 -10.53 16.79 6.08
CA TYR A 303 -9.93 18.07 6.48
C TYR A 303 -10.50 19.25 5.69
N HIS A 304 -10.75 19.06 4.39
CA HIS A 304 -11.27 20.12 3.51
C HIS A 304 -12.79 20.30 3.54
N ARG A 305 -13.54 19.32 4.05
CA ARG A 305 -15.01 19.31 3.97
C ARG A 305 -15.70 19.37 5.31
N LEU A 306 -15.07 18.93 6.39
CA LEU A 306 -15.67 18.87 7.71
C LEU A 306 -15.20 20.03 8.58
N LYS A 307 -16.04 20.43 9.54
CA LYS A 307 -15.63 21.34 10.62
C LYS A 307 -14.59 20.63 11.50
N PRO A 308 -13.67 21.35 12.17
CA PRO A 308 -12.59 20.74 12.95
C PRO A 308 -13.06 19.69 13.96
N ILE A 309 -14.13 19.97 14.72
CA ILE A 309 -14.66 19.01 15.70
C ILE A 309 -15.15 17.72 15.04
N THR A 310 -15.92 17.84 13.95
CA THR A 310 -16.43 16.69 13.19
C THR A 310 -15.29 15.91 12.54
N PHE A 311 -14.26 16.60 12.03
CA PHE A 311 -13.06 15.99 11.48
C PHE A 311 -12.35 15.10 12.51
N TYR A 312 -12.08 15.62 13.72
CA TYR A 312 -11.42 14.82 14.76
C TYR A 312 -12.29 13.67 15.27
N LEU A 313 -13.61 13.87 15.39
CA LEU A 313 -14.54 12.78 15.73
C LEU A 313 -14.51 11.67 14.68
N VAL A 314 -14.53 12.02 13.39
CA VAL A 314 -14.44 11.04 12.29
C VAL A 314 -13.13 10.28 12.34
N ILE A 315 -12.00 10.95 12.56
CA ILE A 315 -10.70 10.27 12.72
C ILE A 315 -10.71 9.32 13.91
N PHE A 316 -11.23 9.75 15.05
CA PHE A 316 -11.29 8.94 16.26
C PHE A 316 -12.14 7.68 16.04
N PHE A 317 -13.36 7.82 15.52
CA PHE A 317 -14.22 6.68 15.24
C PHE A 317 -13.67 5.78 14.13
N TYR A 318 -13.06 6.35 13.08
CA TYR A 318 -12.37 5.57 12.07
C TYR A 318 -11.28 4.71 12.70
N PHE A 319 -10.42 5.32 13.53
CA PHE A 319 -9.33 4.60 14.20
C PHE A 319 -9.85 3.44 15.04
N LEU A 320 -10.89 3.67 15.83
CA LEU A 320 -11.48 2.62 16.68
C LEU A 320 -12.13 1.51 15.85
N ILE A 321 -13.00 1.86 14.90
CA ILE A 321 -13.77 0.88 14.13
C ILE A 321 -12.85 0.08 13.21
N VAL A 322 -12.01 0.77 12.42
CA VAL A 322 -11.10 0.10 11.48
C VAL A 322 -9.98 -0.62 12.22
N GLY A 323 -9.49 -0.06 13.33
CA GLY A 323 -8.49 -0.70 14.18
C GLY A 323 -9.03 -1.99 14.81
N PHE A 324 -10.22 -1.93 15.43
CA PHE A 324 -10.88 -3.10 16.01
C PHE A 324 -11.14 -4.18 14.95
N THR A 325 -11.75 -3.79 13.82
CA THR A 325 -12.10 -4.75 12.77
C THR A 325 -10.86 -5.36 12.12
N THR A 326 -9.82 -4.56 11.87
CA THR A 326 -8.54 -5.07 11.35
C THR A 326 -7.85 -5.98 12.34
N TRP A 327 -7.81 -5.62 13.63
CA TRP A 327 -7.22 -6.47 14.64
C TRP A 327 -7.95 -7.80 14.75
N TYR A 328 -9.23 -7.77 15.09
CA TYR A 328 -9.98 -8.97 15.45
C TYR A 328 -10.23 -9.92 14.26
N PHE A 329 -10.62 -9.38 13.11
CA PHE A 329 -11.03 -10.22 11.97
C PHE A 329 -9.91 -10.49 10.97
N ARG A 330 -8.73 -9.87 11.12
CA ARG A 330 -7.65 -10.02 10.12
C ARG A 330 -6.28 -10.22 10.71
N ALA A 331 -5.88 -9.42 11.70
CA ALA A 331 -4.51 -9.41 12.18
C ALA A 331 -4.27 -10.43 13.28
N ALA A 332 -5.16 -10.53 14.27
CA ALA A 332 -5.04 -11.42 15.42
C ALA A 332 -4.80 -12.89 15.02
N PRO A 333 -5.50 -13.47 14.02
CA PRO A 333 -5.26 -14.85 13.60
C PRO A 333 -3.82 -15.15 13.17
N PHE A 334 -3.09 -14.16 12.66
CA PHE A 334 -1.71 -14.34 12.18
C PHE A 334 -0.66 -13.72 13.09
N LEU A 335 -1.00 -12.67 13.84
CA LEU A 335 -0.04 -11.89 14.62
C LEU A 335 -0.05 -12.22 16.10
N GLU A 336 -1.20 -12.54 16.70
CA GLU A 336 -1.32 -12.63 18.15
C GLU A 336 -0.36 -13.66 18.75
N GLN A 337 -0.30 -14.84 18.12
CA GLN A 337 0.61 -15.91 18.54
C GLN A 337 2.00 -15.74 17.92
N ALA A 338 2.07 -15.48 16.61
CA ALA A 338 3.35 -15.45 15.90
C ALA A 338 4.26 -14.29 16.33
N TYR A 339 3.70 -13.16 16.79
CA TYR A 339 4.48 -12.00 17.20
C TYR A 339 5.41 -12.28 18.38
N PHE A 340 5.03 -13.18 19.28
CA PHE A 340 5.84 -13.54 20.45
C PHE A 340 6.76 -14.74 20.20
N ILE A 341 6.66 -15.38 19.04
CA ILE A 341 7.56 -16.48 18.67
C ILE A 341 8.90 -15.88 18.22
N PRO A 342 10.02 -16.20 18.91
CA PRO A 342 11.32 -15.65 18.55
C PRO A 342 11.79 -16.16 17.18
N LEU A 343 12.47 -15.29 16.44
CA LEU A 343 13.17 -15.66 15.21
C LEU A 343 14.49 -16.35 15.59
N SER A 344 14.48 -17.68 15.58
CA SER A 344 15.68 -18.52 15.80
C SER A 344 16.65 -18.43 14.64
#